data_AF-A0A913YQU9-F1
#
_entry.id   AF-A0A913YQU9-F1
#
_cell.length_a   1.000
_cell.length_b   1.000
_cell.length_c   1.000
_cell.angle_alpha   90.00
_cell.angle_beta   90.00
_cell.angle_gamma   90.00
#
_symmetry.space_group_name_H-M   'P 1'
#
loop_
_entity.id
_entity.type
_entity.pdbx_description
1 polymer ?
#
loop_
_entity_poly.entity_id
_entity_poly.type
_entity_poly.pdbx_seq_one_letter_code
_entity_poly.pdbx_strand_id
1 'polypeptide(L)'
;MGDLFQMAGIMIPPGQVLLTSVTQSHYGNARMINCIEKCGDISTCHSINWYRDLGLCQLNNDTHLSYPEGVVSSSTGNYMIYGIHPMKTCSNQICEEPRVCLMEEDGLHFKCKDNCTSALGMQDGRIRDSQISASSSYRYDHVPQNGRLHSSVGQGIWAPASLSLPQYLQIDIVKSHIISLVATQGRENLVSQWVTKYYLMFSQDALEWEAYKYGGSLKVWTTTLRVWTKS
;
A
#
# COMPACT_ATOMS: atom_id res chain seq x y z
N MET A 1 -28.69 13.90 -16.19
CA MET A 1 -28.64 13.13 -14.94
C MET A 1 -27.41 12.24 -15.06
N GLY A 2 -26.26 12.52 -14.49
CA GLY A 2 -25.90 13.55 -13.53
C GLY A 2 -24.74 13.01 -12.71
N ASP A 3 -23.62 12.69 -13.35
CA ASP A 3 -22.43 12.19 -12.65
C ASP A 3 -21.38 13.30 -12.60
N LEU A 4 -21.56 14.15 -11.58
CA LEU A 4 -20.48 14.91 -10.95
C LEU A 4 -19.48 13.90 -10.35
N PHE A 5 -18.61 13.32 -11.17
CA PHE A 5 -17.42 12.63 -10.67
C PHE A 5 -16.41 13.67 -10.17
N GLN A 6 -16.54 13.98 -8.88
CA GLN A 6 -15.40 14.14 -7.96
C GLN A 6 -14.30 15.15 -8.35
N MET A 7 -14.66 16.43 -8.59
CA MET A 7 -13.74 17.55 -8.34
C MET A 7 -13.62 17.92 -6.84
N ALA A 8 -14.19 17.13 -5.94
CA ALA A 8 -14.32 17.44 -4.51
C ALA A 8 -13.03 17.27 -3.69
N GLY A 9 -11.94 16.77 -4.27
CA GLY A 9 -10.70 16.47 -3.53
C GLY A 9 -9.56 17.48 -3.66
N ILE A 10 -9.66 18.48 -4.55
CA ILE A 10 -8.51 19.35 -4.90
C ILE A 10 -8.60 20.74 -4.25
N MET A 11 -9.78 21.18 -3.85
CA MET A 11 -9.97 22.51 -3.27
C MET A 11 -10.15 22.41 -1.76
N ILE A 12 -9.16 22.89 -1.02
CA ILE A 12 -9.35 23.26 0.37
C ILE A 12 -10.49 24.30 0.43
N PRO A 13 -11.44 24.22 1.39
CA PRO A 13 -12.43 25.27 1.61
C PRO A 13 -11.78 26.67 1.70
N PRO A 14 -12.42 27.72 1.17
CA PRO A 14 -11.91 29.08 1.30
C PRO A 14 -11.62 29.45 2.77
N GLY A 15 -10.53 30.19 2.99
CA GLY A 15 -10.13 30.60 4.34
C GLY A 15 -9.34 29.54 5.11
N GLN A 16 -8.50 28.78 4.42
CA GLN A 16 -7.58 27.81 5.03
C GLN A 16 -6.18 27.95 4.42
N VAL A 17 -5.17 27.57 5.20
CA VAL A 17 -3.73 27.60 4.87
C VAL A 17 -3.01 26.39 5.45
N LEU A 18 -1.87 26.03 4.86
CA LEU A 18 -1.03 24.91 5.32
C LEU A 18 0.16 25.47 6.10
N LEU A 19 0.19 25.34 7.42
CA LEU A 19 1.24 26.00 8.25
C LEU A 19 2.38 25.07 8.68
N THR A 20 2.14 23.77 8.75
CA THR A 20 3.10 22.81 9.32
C THR A 20 4.27 22.49 8.38
N SER A 21 4.11 22.74 7.08
CA SER A 21 5.11 22.48 6.05
C SER A 21 5.77 23.75 5.51
N VAL A 22 5.64 24.89 6.20
CA VAL A 22 6.23 26.15 5.73
C VAL A 22 7.74 26.05 5.80
N THR A 23 8.39 26.13 4.65
CA THR A 23 9.86 26.07 4.53
C THR A 23 10.49 27.45 4.42
N GLN A 24 9.78 28.41 3.82
CA GLN A 24 10.25 29.79 3.66
C GLN A 24 9.11 30.79 3.86
N SER A 25 9.44 31.95 4.41
CA SER A 25 8.52 33.08 4.57
C SER A 25 9.15 34.34 3.99
N HIS A 26 8.43 35.02 3.10
CA HIS A 26 8.89 36.19 2.36
C HIS A 26 7.93 37.36 2.56
N TYR A 27 8.41 38.42 3.20
CA TYR A 27 7.67 39.65 3.46
C TYR A 27 7.81 40.66 2.31
N GLY A 28 6.88 41.61 2.21
CA GLY A 28 6.86 42.64 1.15
C GLY A 28 6.28 42.16 -0.20
N ASN A 29 5.75 40.94 -0.26
CA ASN A 29 5.12 40.37 -1.45
C ASN A 29 3.61 40.68 -1.49
N ALA A 30 3.29 41.93 -1.85
CA ALA A 30 1.91 42.39 -1.94
C ALA A 30 1.10 41.74 -3.09
N ARG A 31 1.76 41.05 -4.03
CA ARG A 31 1.10 40.36 -5.14
C ARG A 31 1.36 38.86 -5.08
N MET A 32 0.29 38.10 -5.33
CA MET A 32 0.33 36.64 -5.38
C MET A 32 1.33 36.12 -6.43
N ILE A 33 1.48 36.80 -7.57
CA ILE A 33 2.40 36.38 -8.65
C ILE A 33 3.85 36.24 -8.16
N ASN A 34 4.32 37.17 -7.32
CA ASN A 34 5.67 37.09 -6.74
C ASN A 34 5.84 35.84 -5.86
N CYS A 35 4.75 35.39 -5.22
CA CYS A 35 4.76 34.18 -4.40
C CYS A 35 4.85 32.91 -5.26
N ILE A 36 4.14 32.91 -6.40
CA ILE A 36 4.17 31.83 -7.39
C ILE A 36 5.56 31.73 -8.02
N GLU A 37 6.15 32.85 -8.44
CA GLU A 37 7.51 32.88 -9.02
C GLU A 37 8.55 32.29 -8.06
N LYS A 38 8.52 32.70 -6.79
CA LYS A 38 9.42 32.15 -5.75
C LYS A 38 9.24 30.65 -5.54
N CYS A 39 8.02 30.14 -5.63
CA CYS A 39 7.78 28.70 -5.56
C CYS A 39 8.33 27.98 -6.79
N GLY A 40 8.22 28.60 -7.98
CA GLY A 40 8.77 28.08 -9.23
C GLY A 40 10.29 27.93 -9.23
N ASP A 41 11.01 28.80 -8.51
CA ASP A 41 12.47 28.72 -8.37
C ASP A 41 12.94 27.58 -7.44
N ILE A 42 12.01 26.93 -6.72
CA ILE A 42 12.32 25.91 -5.71
C ILE A 42 11.60 24.61 -6.07
N SER A 43 12.35 23.62 -6.56
CA SER A 43 11.80 22.34 -7.01
C SER A 43 11.06 21.54 -5.93
N THR A 44 11.34 21.82 -4.66
CA THR A 44 10.66 21.21 -3.50
C THR A 44 9.47 22.02 -3.01
N CYS A 45 9.12 23.16 -3.63
CA CYS A 45 7.94 23.94 -3.29
C CYS A 45 6.72 23.39 -4.05
N HIS A 46 5.72 22.94 -3.30
CA HIS A 46 4.53 22.26 -3.83
C HIS A 46 3.24 23.05 -3.57
N SER A 47 3.23 23.97 -2.60
CA SER A 47 2.11 24.88 -2.39
C SER A 47 2.55 26.19 -1.74
N ILE A 48 1.66 27.19 -1.73
CA ILE A 48 1.90 28.50 -1.14
C ILE A 48 0.76 28.92 -0.23
N ASN A 49 1.09 29.66 0.83
CA ASN A 49 0.13 30.52 1.54
C ASN A 49 0.44 31.97 1.20
N TRP A 50 -0.58 32.74 0.84
CA TRP A 50 -0.45 34.15 0.52
C TRP A 50 -1.44 35.00 1.33
N TYR A 51 -0.90 35.98 2.05
CA TYR A 51 -1.66 36.89 2.90
C TYR A 51 -1.55 38.30 2.32
N ARG A 52 -2.59 38.71 1.59
CA ARG A 52 -2.62 40.00 0.87
C ARG A 52 -2.35 41.18 1.78
N ASP A 53 -3.06 41.25 2.91
CA ASP A 53 -3.02 42.41 3.81
C ASP A 53 -1.67 42.56 4.53
N LEU A 54 -0.96 41.44 4.70
CA LEU A 54 0.36 41.40 5.33
C LEU A 54 1.51 41.49 4.32
N GLY A 55 1.23 41.37 3.02
CA GLY A 55 2.26 41.20 1.99
C GLY A 55 3.17 39.99 2.27
N LEU A 56 2.62 38.93 2.87
CA LEU A 56 3.37 37.74 3.28
C LEU A 56 3.10 36.59 2.30
N CYS A 57 4.18 35.99 1.82
CA CYS A 57 4.19 34.76 1.05
C CYS A 57 4.91 33.67 1.84
N GLN A 58 4.29 32.52 2.01
CA GLN A 58 4.90 31.34 2.61
C GLN A 58 4.94 30.21 1.59
N LEU A 59 6.08 29.56 1.48
CA LEU A 59 6.31 28.43 0.58
C LEU A 59 6.27 27.13 1.36
N ASN A 60 5.61 26.12 0.83
CA ASN A 60 5.41 24.82 1.47
C ASN A 60 6.05 23.71 0.66
N ASN A 61 6.68 22.74 1.34
CA ASN A 61 7.18 21.52 0.73
C ASN A 61 6.18 20.36 0.70
N ASP A 62 4.93 20.63 1.12
CA ASP A 62 3.82 19.68 1.10
C ASP A 62 2.57 20.36 0.51
N THR A 63 1.50 19.57 0.37
CA THR A 63 0.15 20.08 0.10
C THR A 63 -0.82 19.51 1.13
N HIS A 64 -2.07 19.98 1.11
CA HIS A 64 -3.14 19.33 1.88
C HIS A 64 -3.39 17.87 1.46
N LEU A 65 -2.93 17.45 0.27
CA LEU A 65 -3.03 16.06 -0.16
C LEU A 65 -1.97 15.18 0.51
N SER A 66 -0.76 15.68 0.74
CA SER A 66 0.29 14.92 1.43
C SER A 66 0.22 15.04 2.95
N TYR A 67 -0.27 16.18 3.46
CA TYR A 67 -0.29 16.50 4.89
C TYR A 67 -1.59 17.23 5.31
N PRO A 68 -2.75 16.56 5.23
CA PRO A 68 -4.06 17.16 5.52
C PRO A 68 -4.19 17.69 6.95
N GLU A 69 -3.52 17.10 7.93
CA GLU A 69 -3.54 17.52 9.33
C GLU A 69 -2.88 18.89 9.58
N GLY A 70 -2.07 19.36 8.63
CA GLY A 70 -1.40 20.66 8.70
C GLY A 70 -2.25 21.84 8.28
N VAL A 71 -3.44 21.58 7.75
CA VAL A 71 -4.35 22.60 7.25
C VAL A 71 -5.07 23.25 8.43
N VAL A 72 -4.99 24.57 8.50
CA VAL A 72 -5.62 25.39 9.54
C VAL A 72 -6.49 26.46 8.94
N SER A 73 -7.50 26.92 9.70
CA SER A 73 -8.34 28.05 9.29
C SER A 73 -7.56 29.36 9.32
N SER A 74 -7.80 30.21 8.33
CA SER A 74 -7.23 31.55 8.23
C SER A 74 -8.25 32.52 7.61
N SER A 75 -8.51 33.62 8.29
CA SER A 75 -9.42 34.66 7.79
C SER A 75 -8.80 35.56 6.71
N THR A 76 -7.48 35.53 6.56
CA THR A 76 -6.73 36.45 5.67
C THR A 76 -5.80 35.73 4.68
N GLY A 77 -5.49 34.46 4.94
CA GLY A 77 -4.62 33.64 4.12
C GLY A 77 -5.36 32.96 2.98
N ASN A 78 -4.71 32.95 1.81
CA ASN A 78 -5.13 32.19 0.65
C ASN A 78 -4.12 31.07 0.40
N TYR A 79 -4.60 29.85 0.22
CA TYR A 79 -3.79 28.69 -0.10
C TYR A 79 -3.89 28.32 -1.58
N MET A 80 -2.80 27.84 -2.16
CA MET A 80 -2.78 27.34 -3.53
C MET A 80 -1.74 26.22 -3.72
N ILE A 81 -2.11 25.15 -4.42
CA ILE A 81 -1.17 24.14 -4.93
C ILE A 81 -0.39 24.72 -6.12
N TYR A 82 0.91 24.50 -6.15
CA TYR A 82 1.76 24.85 -7.29
C TYR A 82 1.88 23.65 -8.25
N GLY A 83 0.98 23.59 -9.23
CA GLY A 83 0.83 22.43 -10.13
C GLY A 83 1.98 22.13 -11.09
N ILE A 84 3.02 22.99 -11.16
CA ILE A 84 4.22 22.74 -11.98
C ILE A 84 5.20 21.79 -11.26
N HIS A 85 5.15 21.72 -9.93
CA HIS A 85 5.90 20.75 -9.14
C HIS A 85 4.94 19.66 -8.64
N PRO A 86 4.59 18.68 -9.48
CA PRO A 86 3.58 17.67 -9.17
C PRO A 86 3.97 16.87 -7.93
N MET A 87 3.00 16.62 -7.07
CA MET A 87 3.21 15.79 -5.89
C MET A 87 3.27 14.31 -6.28
N LYS A 88 4.17 13.58 -5.61
CA LYS A 88 4.35 12.13 -5.83
C LYS A 88 3.63 11.27 -4.81
N THR A 89 3.14 11.87 -3.74
CA THR A 89 2.57 11.17 -2.59
C THR A 89 1.34 11.90 -2.07
N CYS A 90 0.41 11.14 -1.52
CA CYS A 90 -0.74 11.65 -0.77
C CYS A 90 -0.96 10.83 0.49
N SER A 91 -1.66 11.41 1.46
CA SER A 91 -1.98 10.78 2.75
C SER A 91 -3.13 9.80 2.59
N ASN A 92 -2.98 8.62 3.19
CA ASN A 92 -4.06 7.64 3.26
C ASN A 92 -5.27 8.15 4.04
N GLN A 93 -5.12 9.19 4.89
CA GLN A 93 -6.24 9.78 5.64
C GLN A 93 -7.31 10.41 4.73
N ILE A 94 -6.96 10.72 3.49
CA ILE A 94 -7.88 11.25 2.47
C ILE A 94 -8.76 10.14 1.89
N CYS A 95 -8.32 8.89 2.05
CA CYS A 95 -9.08 7.72 1.71
C CYS A 95 -9.70 7.12 2.98
N GLU A 96 -10.98 6.80 2.93
CA GLU A 96 -11.61 6.03 4.02
C GLU A 96 -10.87 4.70 4.18
N GLU A 97 -10.51 4.33 5.41
CA GLU A 97 -9.90 3.02 5.67
C GLU A 97 -10.83 1.91 5.14
N PRO A 98 -10.30 0.87 4.47
CA PRO A 98 -8.90 0.45 4.39
C PRO A 98 -8.21 0.87 3.09
N ARG A 99 -8.56 2.00 2.47
CA ARG A 99 -8.01 2.38 1.16
C ARG A 99 -6.68 3.13 1.31
N VAL A 100 -5.80 2.96 0.33
CA VAL A 100 -4.59 3.75 0.16
C VAL A 100 -4.80 4.82 -0.90
N CYS A 101 -4.16 5.98 -0.68
CA CYS A 101 -4.13 7.06 -1.64
C CYS A 101 -2.98 6.85 -2.63
N LEU A 102 -3.29 6.88 -3.92
CA LEU A 102 -2.30 6.79 -5.00
C LEU A 102 -2.42 8.04 -5.87
N MET A 103 -1.35 8.83 -5.94
CA MET A 103 -1.26 9.96 -6.88
C MET A 103 -1.23 9.45 -8.33
N GLU A 104 -1.89 10.18 -9.21
CA GLU A 104 -1.80 9.95 -10.66
C GLU A 104 -0.53 10.59 -11.25
N GLU A 105 -0.22 10.24 -12.50
CA GLU A 105 1.03 10.69 -13.14
C GLU A 105 1.09 12.22 -13.33
N ASP A 106 -0.06 12.89 -13.38
CA ASP A 106 -0.13 14.36 -13.45
C ASP A 106 0.19 15.05 -12.12
N GLY A 107 0.22 14.31 -11.01
CA GLY A 107 0.47 14.81 -9.65
C GLY A 107 -0.54 15.86 -9.16
N LEU A 108 -1.71 15.94 -9.81
CA LEU A 108 -2.84 16.80 -9.43
C LEU A 108 -4.05 15.97 -9.00
N HIS A 109 -4.19 14.76 -9.53
CA HIS A 109 -5.25 13.84 -9.19
C HIS A 109 -4.73 12.69 -8.33
N PHE A 110 -5.65 12.08 -7.57
CA PHE A 110 -5.40 10.86 -6.82
C PHE A 110 -6.58 9.91 -6.94
N LYS A 111 -6.30 8.63 -6.68
CA LYS A 111 -7.33 7.60 -6.55
C LYS A 111 -7.18 6.86 -5.22
N CYS A 112 -8.30 6.60 -4.58
CA CYS A 112 -8.36 5.70 -3.45
C CYS A 112 -8.49 4.27 -3.97
N LYS A 113 -7.55 3.42 -3.61
CA LYS A 113 -7.55 2.00 -3.96
C LYS A 113 -7.59 1.17 -2.70
N ASP A 114 -8.35 0.09 -2.69
CA ASP A 114 -8.34 -0.83 -1.55
C ASP A 114 -6.90 -1.28 -1.27
N ASN A 115 -6.49 -1.20 0.00
CA ASN A 115 -5.19 -1.65 0.42
C ASN A 115 -5.13 -3.18 0.29
N CYS A 116 -4.58 -3.68 -0.82
CA CYS A 116 -4.44 -5.11 -1.05
C CYS A 116 -3.34 -5.77 -0.19
N THR A 117 -2.90 -5.17 0.93
CA THR A 117 -1.86 -5.77 1.81
C THR A 117 -2.44 -6.45 3.05
N SER A 118 -3.74 -6.29 3.32
CA SER A 118 -4.38 -6.96 4.46
C SER A 118 -4.34 -8.48 4.29
N ALA A 119 -3.96 -9.18 5.36
CA ALA A 119 -3.96 -10.64 5.37
C ALA A 119 -5.37 -11.19 5.16
N LEU A 120 -5.50 -12.24 4.35
CA LEU A 120 -6.79 -12.89 4.05
C LEU A 120 -7.25 -13.90 5.12
N GLY A 121 -6.38 -14.23 6.08
CA GLY A 121 -6.77 -14.96 7.29
C GLY A 121 -6.21 -16.35 7.47
N MET A 122 -5.07 -16.67 6.83
CA MET A 122 -4.33 -17.91 7.11
C MET A 122 -3.88 -17.97 8.58
N GLN A 123 -3.29 -16.89 9.10
CA GLN A 123 -2.75 -16.86 10.46
C GLN A 123 -3.83 -16.73 11.54
N ASP A 124 -4.85 -15.90 11.32
CA ASP A 124 -5.86 -15.55 12.32
C ASP A 124 -7.10 -16.47 12.32
N GLY A 125 -7.15 -17.44 11.40
CA GLY A 125 -8.23 -18.43 11.34
C GLY A 125 -9.49 -18.00 10.59
N ARG A 126 -9.53 -16.80 9.98
CA ARG A 126 -10.67 -16.41 9.12
C ARG A 126 -10.81 -17.32 7.89
N ILE A 127 -9.70 -17.82 7.34
CA ILE A 127 -9.72 -18.99 6.44
C ILE A 127 -9.86 -20.22 7.32
N ARG A 128 -10.95 -20.97 7.18
CA ARG A 128 -11.26 -22.15 8.01
C ARG A 128 -10.46 -23.37 7.61
N ASP A 129 -10.33 -24.33 8.50
CA ASP A 129 -9.61 -25.59 8.26
C ASP A 129 -10.15 -26.40 7.08
N SER A 130 -11.47 -26.34 6.84
CA SER A 130 -12.13 -26.97 5.69
C SER A 130 -11.74 -26.35 4.35
N GLN A 131 -11.17 -25.15 4.35
CA GLN A 131 -10.71 -24.43 3.16
C GLN A 131 -9.24 -24.69 2.84
N ILE A 132 -8.54 -25.49 3.65
CA ILE A 132 -7.11 -25.75 3.50
C ILE A 132 -6.94 -27.25 3.21
N SER A 133 -6.46 -27.58 2.02
CA SER A 133 -6.20 -28.94 1.57
C SER A 133 -4.80 -29.07 0.97
N ALA A 134 -4.35 -30.28 0.69
CA ALA A 134 -3.05 -30.52 0.07
C ALA A 134 -3.08 -31.80 -0.77
N SER A 135 -2.08 -31.97 -1.63
CA SER A 135 -1.86 -33.20 -2.40
C SER A 135 -1.66 -34.42 -1.50
N SER A 136 -0.96 -34.26 -0.39
CA SER A 136 -0.68 -35.31 0.59
C SER A 136 -0.24 -34.71 1.92
N SER A 137 -0.04 -35.55 2.93
CA SER A 137 0.56 -35.17 4.22
C SER A 137 1.51 -36.26 4.69
N TYR A 138 2.65 -35.88 5.24
CA TYR A 138 3.66 -36.82 5.73
C TYR A 138 3.10 -37.74 6.82
N ARG A 139 2.47 -37.14 7.82
CA ARG A 139 1.81 -37.81 8.95
C ARG A 139 0.66 -36.96 9.48
N TYR A 140 -0.02 -37.48 10.49
CA TYR A 140 -1.18 -36.83 11.13
C TYR A 140 -0.85 -35.46 11.76
N ASP A 141 0.42 -35.17 12.06
CA ASP A 141 0.89 -33.92 12.65
C ASP A 141 1.47 -32.91 11.63
N HIS A 142 1.44 -33.26 10.33
CA HIS A 142 1.87 -32.42 9.18
C HIS A 142 0.71 -32.09 8.23
N VAL A 143 -0.53 -32.14 8.72
CA VAL A 143 -1.74 -31.89 7.93
C VAL A 143 -1.76 -30.45 7.38
N PRO A 144 -2.46 -30.19 6.26
CA PRO A 144 -2.46 -28.87 5.60
C PRO A 144 -2.82 -27.71 6.54
N GLN A 145 -3.74 -27.91 7.47
CA GLN A 145 -4.19 -26.89 8.44
C GLN A 145 -3.07 -26.44 9.39
N ASN A 146 -2.05 -27.26 9.59
CA ASN A 146 -0.88 -26.88 10.41
C ASN A 146 0.07 -25.93 9.64
N GLY A 147 -0.14 -25.72 8.34
CA GLY A 147 0.65 -24.81 7.50
C GLY A 147 0.34 -23.31 7.65
N ARG A 148 -0.39 -22.92 8.71
CA ARG A 148 -0.66 -21.50 9.01
C ARG A 148 0.61 -20.81 9.54
N LEU A 149 0.83 -19.56 9.15
CA LEU A 149 1.93 -18.74 9.65
C LEU A 149 1.90 -18.66 11.18
N HIS A 150 3.08 -18.76 11.79
CA HIS A 150 3.28 -18.72 13.25
C HIS A 150 2.48 -19.76 14.05
N SER A 151 1.97 -20.82 13.40
CA SER A 151 1.28 -21.90 14.10
C SER A 151 2.26 -22.80 14.85
N SER A 152 1.86 -23.21 16.05
CA SER A 152 2.53 -24.26 16.84
C SER A 152 1.71 -25.55 16.92
N VAL A 153 0.58 -25.64 16.19
CA VAL A 153 -0.27 -26.83 16.15
C VAL A 153 0.43 -27.96 15.39
N GLY A 154 0.43 -29.17 15.96
CA GLY A 154 1.17 -30.32 15.43
C GLY A 154 2.66 -30.01 15.34
N GLN A 155 3.22 -30.08 14.13
CA GLN A 155 4.64 -29.71 13.87
C GLN A 155 4.83 -28.24 13.46
N GLY A 156 3.75 -27.44 13.48
CA GLY A 156 3.75 -26.03 13.06
C GLY A 156 3.96 -25.81 11.56
N ILE A 157 3.82 -26.86 10.76
CA ILE A 157 3.98 -26.85 9.30
C ILE A 157 3.04 -27.86 8.63
N TRP A 158 2.81 -27.66 7.34
CA TRP A 158 2.43 -28.73 6.42
C TRP A 158 3.68 -29.33 5.78
N ALA A 159 3.71 -30.66 5.59
CA ALA A 159 4.73 -31.34 4.80
C ALA A 159 4.09 -32.46 3.97
N PRO A 160 4.43 -32.62 2.68
CA PRO A 160 3.90 -33.69 1.84
C PRO A 160 4.47 -35.05 2.22
N ALA A 161 3.79 -36.12 1.80
CA ALA A 161 4.21 -37.51 2.03
C ALA A 161 5.50 -37.88 1.30
N SER A 162 5.80 -37.21 0.19
CA SER A 162 7.05 -37.36 -0.56
C SER A 162 7.52 -36.02 -1.11
N LEU A 163 8.80 -35.95 -1.50
CA LEU A 163 9.37 -34.77 -2.17
C LEU A 163 9.20 -34.80 -3.70
N SER A 164 8.59 -35.86 -4.23
CA SER A 164 8.35 -36.02 -5.67
C SER A 164 7.22 -35.09 -6.12
N LEU A 165 7.51 -34.28 -7.14
CA LEU A 165 6.55 -33.33 -7.69
C LEU A 165 5.44 -34.03 -8.52
N PRO A 166 4.25 -33.43 -8.62
CA PRO A 166 3.83 -32.17 -7.98
C PRO A 166 3.25 -32.40 -6.57
N GLN A 167 3.74 -31.63 -5.59
CA GLN A 167 3.10 -31.49 -4.28
C GLN A 167 2.57 -30.07 -4.15
N TYR A 168 1.40 -29.91 -3.54
CA TYR A 168 0.76 -28.61 -3.37
C TYR A 168 0.04 -28.48 -2.04
N LEU A 169 0.00 -27.25 -1.54
CA LEU A 169 -0.92 -26.78 -0.52
C LEU A 169 -1.95 -25.89 -1.24
N GLN A 170 -3.22 -26.21 -1.06
CA GLN A 170 -4.34 -25.56 -1.73
C GLN A 170 -5.21 -24.83 -0.71
N ILE A 171 -5.55 -23.59 -1.03
CA ILE A 171 -6.34 -22.71 -0.18
C ILE A 171 -7.58 -22.25 -0.96
N ASP A 172 -8.76 -22.60 -0.48
CA ASP A 172 -10.04 -22.09 -0.98
C ASP A 172 -10.35 -20.74 -0.32
N ILE A 173 -10.29 -19.67 -1.10
CA ILE A 173 -10.57 -18.30 -0.64
C ILE A 173 -12.05 -17.92 -0.73
N VAL A 174 -12.93 -18.82 -1.23
CA VAL A 174 -14.41 -18.74 -1.35
C VAL A 174 -14.94 -17.62 -2.23
N LYS A 175 -14.36 -16.43 -2.14
CA LYS A 175 -14.66 -15.26 -2.98
C LYS A 175 -13.42 -14.91 -3.79
N SER A 176 -13.65 -14.38 -4.99
CA SER A 176 -12.56 -13.86 -5.82
C SER A 176 -11.87 -12.69 -5.11
N HIS A 177 -10.54 -12.76 -4.99
CA HIS A 177 -9.70 -11.72 -4.41
C HIS A 177 -8.52 -11.42 -5.32
N ILE A 178 -8.05 -10.17 -5.29
CA ILE A 178 -6.74 -9.82 -5.85
C ILE A 178 -5.68 -10.25 -4.84
N ILE A 179 -4.87 -11.26 -5.19
CA ILE A 179 -3.74 -11.70 -4.38
C ILE A 179 -2.50 -10.89 -4.77
N SER A 180 -2.05 -10.01 -3.89
CA SER A 180 -0.89 -9.13 -4.13
C SER A 180 0.41 -9.71 -3.57
N LEU A 181 0.33 -10.45 -2.46
CA LEU A 181 1.46 -10.92 -1.67
C LEU A 181 1.17 -12.31 -1.11
N VAL A 182 2.23 -13.12 -1.01
CA VAL A 182 2.21 -14.43 -0.34
C VAL A 182 3.38 -14.46 0.61
N ALA A 183 3.10 -14.67 1.89
CA ALA A 183 4.10 -14.93 2.92
C ALA A 183 4.22 -16.44 3.15
N THR A 184 5.45 -16.94 3.15
CA THR A 184 5.76 -18.35 3.41
C THR A 184 6.68 -18.47 4.62
N GLN A 185 6.58 -19.59 5.32
CA GLN A 185 7.41 -19.87 6.49
C GLN A 185 7.77 -21.36 6.51
N GLY A 186 8.96 -21.68 6.99
CA GLY A 186 9.36 -23.04 7.35
C GLY A 186 9.20 -23.29 8.85
N ARG A 187 9.79 -24.39 9.34
CA ARG A 187 10.02 -24.60 10.77
C ARG A 187 11.50 -24.50 11.10
N GLU A 188 11.78 -23.99 12.29
CA GLU A 188 13.14 -23.90 12.86
C GLU A 188 13.24 -24.62 14.22
N ASN A 189 12.25 -25.45 14.57
CA ASN A 189 12.24 -26.21 15.82
C ASN A 189 13.26 -27.39 15.76
N LEU A 190 12.90 -28.56 16.28
CA LEU A 190 13.79 -29.73 16.39
C LEU A 190 14.50 -30.13 15.09
N VAL A 191 13.88 -29.87 13.93
CA VAL A 191 14.49 -30.08 12.61
C VAL A 191 14.11 -28.91 11.71
N SER A 192 15.10 -28.14 11.26
CA SER A 192 14.85 -27.00 10.39
C SER A 192 14.50 -27.45 8.98
N GLN A 193 13.34 -27.01 8.48
CA GLN A 193 12.82 -27.39 7.18
C GLN A 193 12.07 -26.22 6.56
N TRP A 194 12.38 -25.90 5.29
CA TRP A 194 11.70 -24.86 4.52
C TRP A 194 11.68 -25.23 3.03
N VAL A 195 10.67 -24.75 2.33
CA VAL A 195 10.61 -24.82 0.86
C VAL A 195 11.59 -23.79 0.31
N THR A 196 12.47 -24.14 -0.64
CA THR A 196 13.45 -23.18 -1.22
C THR A 196 12.97 -22.53 -2.50
N LYS A 197 12.13 -23.23 -3.28
CA LYS A 197 11.54 -22.75 -4.52
C LYS A 197 10.09 -23.17 -4.61
N TYR A 198 9.22 -22.26 -5.06
CA TYR A 198 7.83 -22.55 -5.35
C TYR A 198 7.34 -21.71 -6.53
N TYR A 199 6.23 -22.12 -7.10
CA TYR A 199 5.44 -21.34 -8.05
C TYR A 199 3.97 -21.38 -7.60
N LEU A 200 3.16 -20.46 -8.11
CA LEU A 200 1.75 -20.35 -7.76
C LEU A 200 0.92 -20.83 -8.94
N MET A 201 -0.15 -21.56 -8.61
CA MET A 201 -1.24 -21.85 -9.53
C MET A 201 -2.51 -21.23 -8.96
N PHE A 202 -3.42 -20.82 -9.84
CA PHE A 202 -4.71 -20.26 -9.48
C PHE A 202 -5.81 -20.88 -10.36
N SER A 203 -7.03 -20.90 -9.83
CA SER A 203 -8.21 -21.43 -10.49
C SER A 203 -9.44 -20.67 -10.00
N GLN A 204 -10.47 -20.56 -10.84
CA GLN A 204 -11.77 -20.00 -10.46
C GLN A 204 -12.82 -21.09 -10.18
N ASP A 205 -12.59 -22.32 -10.62
CA ASP A 205 -13.53 -23.44 -10.57
C ASP A 205 -12.97 -24.69 -9.85
N ALA A 206 -11.72 -24.63 -9.41
CA ALA A 206 -10.94 -25.73 -8.84
C ALA A 206 -10.73 -26.95 -9.78
N LEU A 207 -11.09 -26.82 -11.06
CA LEU A 207 -10.94 -27.86 -12.08
C LEU A 207 -9.76 -27.52 -13.00
N GLU A 208 -9.77 -26.32 -13.55
CA GLU A 208 -8.73 -25.84 -14.46
C GLU A 208 -7.78 -24.89 -13.73
N TRP A 209 -6.49 -25.18 -13.80
CA TRP A 209 -5.46 -24.48 -13.03
C TRP A 209 -4.45 -23.83 -13.95
N GLU A 210 -4.23 -22.53 -13.74
CA GLU A 210 -3.26 -21.74 -14.47
C GLU A 210 -2.06 -21.40 -13.60
N ALA A 211 -0.86 -21.53 -14.15
CA ALA A 211 0.35 -21.09 -13.47
C ALA A 211 0.52 -19.57 -13.58
N TYR A 212 0.87 -18.92 -12.46
CA TYR A 212 1.16 -17.50 -12.47
C TYR A 212 2.41 -17.17 -13.28
N LYS A 213 2.29 -16.21 -14.20
CA LYS A 213 3.36 -15.77 -15.10
C LYS A 213 3.70 -14.29 -14.85
N TYR A 214 4.98 -13.96 -14.94
CA TYR A 214 5.47 -12.58 -14.94
C TYR A 214 6.28 -12.34 -16.21
N GLY A 215 5.92 -11.32 -16.99
CA GLY A 215 6.54 -11.08 -18.31
C GLY A 215 6.38 -12.25 -19.28
N GLY A 216 5.24 -12.95 -19.24
CA GLY A 216 4.95 -14.09 -20.11
C GLY A 216 5.59 -15.43 -19.70
N SER A 217 6.48 -15.44 -18.70
CA SER A 217 7.19 -16.64 -18.23
C SER A 217 6.71 -17.09 -16.84
N LEU A 218 6.80 -18.39 -16.54
CA LEU A 218 6.50 -18.93 -15.21
C LEU A 218 7.31 -18.19 -14.15
N LYS A 219 6.64 -17.62 -13.16
CA LYS A 219 7.33 -16.99 -12.02
C LYS A 219 7.66 -18.07 -11.00
N VAL A 220 8.96 -18.27 -10.76
CA VAL A 220 9.46 -19.08 -9.65
C VAL A 220 9.98 -18.15 -8.57
N TRP A 221 9.44 -18.26 -7.36
CA TRP A 221 9.95 -17.56 -6.20
C TRP A 221 11.04 -18.42 -5.57
N THR A 222 12.19 -17.80 -5.32
CA THR A 222 13.26 -18.41 -4.52
C THR A 222 13.22 -17.71 -3.16
N THR A 223 12.98 -18.46 -2.09
CA THR A 223 13.17 -17.89 -0.75
C THR A 223 14.66 -17.91 -0.44
N THR A 224 15.28 -16.75 -0.45
CA THR A 224 16.63 -16.56 0.08
C THR A 224 16.47 -15.84 1.41
N LEU A 225 16.55 -16.59 2.51
CA LEU A 225 16.63 -16.03 3.85
C LEU A 225 18.01 -15.36 3.99
N ARG A 226 18.05 -14.03 3.97
CA ARG A 226 19.21 -13.24 4.41
C ARG A 226 18.86 -12.65 5.78
N VAL A 227 19.38 -13.26 6.84
CA VAL A 227 19.28 -12.72 8.20
C VAL A 227 20.42 -11.71 8.39
N TRP A 228 20.10 -10.50 8.82
CA TRP A 228 21.07 -9.59 9.42
C TRP A 228 20.64 -9.28 10.86
N THR A 229 21.60 -9.03 11.74
CA THR A 229 21.34 -8.38 13.03
C THR A 229 22.17 -7.11 13.05
N LYS A 230 21.58 -6.02 13.55
CA LYS A 230 22.31 -4.80 13.87
C LYS A 230 22.60 -4.90 15.37
N SER A 231 23.87 -4.90 15.74
CA SER A 231 24.34 -4.71 17.12
C SER A 231 23.91 -3.35 17.65
#